data_AF-G5ACF1-F1
#
_entry.id   AF-G5ACF1-F1
#
_cell.length_a   1.000
_cell.length_b   1.000
_cell.length_c   1.000
_cell.angle_alpha   90.00
_cell.angle_beta   90.00
_cell.angle_gamma   90.00
#
_symmetry.space_group_name_H-M   'P 1'
#
loop_
_entity.id
_entity.type
_entity.pdbx_description
1 polymer ?
#
loop_
_entity_poly.entity_id
_entity_poly.type
_entity_poly.pdbx_seq_one_letter_code
_entity_poly.pdbx_strand_id
1 'polypeptide(L)'
;MLLDKRKEVLRLYREILRTTRMFPHRNEQGQLWSDVLQKNARMEIEQNRYETDGETISKRILFGWKCLQEVQEKVMEKHEELSNNLDNDKKK
;
A
#
# COMPACT_ATOMS: atom_id res chain seq x y z
N MET A 1 7.53 -11.37 -21.92
CA MET A 1 6.92 -12.62 -21.42
C MET A 1 5.85 -12.31 -20.37
N LEU A 2 4.65 -12.86 -20.49
CA LEU A 2 3.55 -12.71 -19.52
C LEU A 2 3.91 -13.20 -18.10
N LEU A 3 4.88 -14.13 -18.01
CA LEU A 3 5.36 -14.74 -16.77
C LEU A 3 5.95 -13.71 -15.78
N ASP A 4 6.53 -12.62 -16.27
CA ASP A 4 7.08 -11.55 -15.43
C ASP A 4 5.98 -10.73 -14.76
N LYS A 5 4.90 -10.44 -15.49
CA LYS A 5 3.81 -9.58 -15.01
C LYS A 5 3.05 -10.21 -13.84
N ARG A 6 2.78 -11.53 -13.90
CA ARG A 6 2.13 -12.24 -12.79
C ARG A 6 2.96 -12.19 -11.51
N LYS A 7 4.28 -12.41 -11.62
CA LYS A 7 5.20 -12.30 -10.48
C LYS A 7 5.21 -10.88 -9.92
N GLU A 8 5.20 -9.89 -10.79
CA GLU A 8 5.24 -8.49 -10.40
C GLU A 8 3.93 -8.03 -9.73
N VAL A 9 2.77 -8.47 -10.20
CA VAL A 9 1.48 -8.26 -9.50
C VAL A 9 1.53 -8.87 -8.10
N LEU A 10 2.03 -10.10 -7.95
CA LEU A 10 2.14 -10.74 -6.64
C LEU A 10 3.15 -10.07 -5.72
N ARG A 11 4.23 -9.49 -6.28
CA ARG A 11 5.21 -8.71 -5.54
C ARG A 11 4.57 -7.42 -5.03
N LEU A 12 3.93 -6.66 -5.91
CA LEU A 12 3.19 -5.45 -5.58
C LEU A 12 2.13 -5.73 -4.51
N TYR A 13 1.32 -6.78 -4.67
CA TYR A 13 0.30 -7.14 -3.69
C TYR A 13 0.88 -7.43 -2.31
N ARG A 14 1.94 -8.24 -2.23
CA ARG A 14 2.61 -8.53 -0.95
C ARG A 14 3.20 -7.28 -0.31
N GLU A 15 3.65 -6.32 -1.11
CA GLU A 15 4.18 -5.06 -0.60
C GLU A 15 3.07 -4.14 -0.07
N ILE A 16 1.92 -4.06 -0.76
CA ILE A 16 0.71 -3.40 -0.25
C ILE A 16 0.32 -4.00 1.11
N LEU A 17 0.28 -5.33 1.24
CA LEU A 17 -0.06 -5.99 2.52
C LEU A 17 0.95 -5.67 3.64
N ARG A 18 2.22 -5.42 3.33
CA ARG A 18 3.22 -5.00 4.33
C ARG A 18 3.02 -3.55 4.73
N THR A 19 2.93 -2.64 3.76
CA THR A 19 2.75 -1.20 4.00
C THR A 19 1.47 -0.92 4.79
N THR A 20 0.37 -1.60 4.47
CA THR A 20 -0.91 -1.42 5.18
C THR A 20 -0.86 -1.78 6.66
N ARG A 21 0.09 -2.61 7.11
CA ARG A 21 0.29 -2.91 8.54
C ARG A 21 0.84 -1.73 9.34
N MET A 22 1.39 -0.72 8.66
CA MET A 22 1.89 0.50 9.29
C MET A 22 0.77 1.47 9.70
N PHE A 23 -0.51 1.11 9.47
CA PHE A 23 -1.67 1.92 9.81
C PHE A 23 -2.38 1.33 11.04
N PRO A 24 -1.96 1.67 12.28
CA PRO A 24 -2.51 1.07 13.51
C PRO A 24 -3.88 1.64 13.90
N HIS A 25 -4.32 2.73 13.27
CA HIS A 25 -5.52 3.47 13.67
C HIS A 25 -6.79 2.88 13.05
N ARG A 26 -7.91 3.08 13.73
CA ARG A 26 -9.24 2.74 13.24
C ARG A 26 -9.85 3.92 12.46
N ASN A 27 -10.69 3.61 11.47
CA ASN A 27 -11.50 4.59 10.77
C ASN A 27 -12.70 5.03 11.64
N GLU A 28 -13.50 5.96 11.12
CA GLU A 28 -14.70 6.51 11.80
C GLU A 28 -15.75 5.44 12.13
N GLN A 29 -15.77 4.34 11.39
CA GLN A 29 -16.67 3.20 11.60
C GLN A 29 -16.10 2.19 12.62
N GLY A 30 -14.94 2.50 13.23
CA GLY A 30 -14.26 1.64 14.18
C GLY A 30 -13.53 0.46 13.55
N GLN A 31 -13.35 0.40 12.23
CA GLN A 31 -12.61 -0.66 11.54
C GLN A 31 -11.12 -0.32 11.47
N LEU A 32 -10.24 -1.32 11.59
CA LEU A 32 -8.81 -1.10 11.44
C LEU A 32 -8.49 -0.72 9.98
N TRP A 33 -7.73 0.36 9.77
CA TRP A 33 -7.40 0.80 8.40
C TRP A 33 -6.64 -0.27 7.62
N SER A 34 -5.75 -1.03 8.27
CA SER A 34 -5.03 -2.13 7.62
C SER A 34 -5.99 -3.16 7.03
N ASP A 35 -7.01 -3.59 7.77
CA ASP A 35 -8.00 -4.58 7.31
C ASP A 35 -8.80 -4.06 6.11
N VAL A 36 -9.24 -2.80 6.17
CA VAL A 36 -9.99 -2.15 5.09
C VAL A 36 -9.14 -2.08 3.82
N LEU A 37 -7.88 -1.61 3.93
CA LEU A 37 -6.99 -1.46 2.79
C LEU A 37 -6.60 -2.82 2.18
N GLN A 38 -6.35 -3.84 3.01
CA GLN A 38 -6.05 -5.19 2.52
C GLN A 38 -7.24 -5.81 1.78
N LYS A 39 -8.46 -5.62 2.30
CA LYS A 39 -9.69 -6.06 1.63
C LYS A 39 -9.88 -5.37 0.29
N ASN A 40 -9.66 -4.05 0.24
CA ASN A 40 -9.76 -3.27 -1.00
C ASN A 40 -8.72 -3.71 -2.04
N ALA A 41 -7.46 -3.88 -1.64
CA ALA A 41 -6.40 -4.37 -2.53
C ALA A 41 -6.72 -5.76 -3.09
N ARG A 42 -7.25 -6.67 -2.25
CA ARG A 42 -7.70 -7.99 -2.71
C ARG A 42 -8.83 -7.87 -3.73
N MET A 43 -9.83 -7.04 -3.43
CA MET A 43 -10.98 -6.82 -4.30
C MET A 43 -10.56 -6.28 -5.68
N GLU A 44 -9.66 -5.30 -5.74
CA GLU A 44 -9.18 -4.77 -7.02
C GLU A 44 -8.46 -5.82 -7.87
N ILE A 45 -7.59 -6.63 -7.27
CA ILE A 45 -6.88 -7.69 -8.00
C ILE A 45 -7.85 -8.76 -8.50
N GLU A 46 -8.80 -9.18 -7.66
CA GLU A 46 -9.81 -10.18 -8.06
C GLU A 46 -10.73 -9.67 -9.17
N GLN A 47 -11.12 -8.39 -9.14
CA GLN A 47 -11.92 -7.78 -10.20
C GLN A 47 -11.19 -7.76 -11.56
N ASN A 48 -9.85 -7.71 -11.56
CA ASN A 48 -9.04 -7.64 -12.77
C ASN A 48 -8.34 -8.97 -13.11
N ARG A 49 -8.67 -10.08 -12.43
CA ARG A 49 -7.96 -11.37 -12.56
C ARG A 49 -7.98 -11.99 -13.97
N TYR A 50 -8.95 -11.60 -14.79
CA TYR A 50 -9.13 -12.09 -16.15
C TYR A 50 -8.64 -11.10 -17.21
N GLU A 51 -8.01 -9.99 -16.79
CA GLU A 51 -7.37 -9.08 -17.73
C GLU A 51 -6.26 -9.82 -18.50
N THR A 52 -6.29 -9.69 -19.83
CA THR A 52 -5.31 -10.32 -20.73
C THR A 52 -4.53 -9.30 -21.54
N ASP A 53 -4.99 -8.05 -21.61
CA ASP A 53 -4.27 -7.00 -22.31
C ASP A 53 -2.96 -6.67 -21.61
N GLY A 54 -1.86 -6.89 -22.32
CA GLY A 54 -0.52 -6.73 -21.78
C GLY A 54 -0.23 -5.29 -21.39
N GLU A 55 -0.69 -4.32 -22.16
CA GLU A 55 -0.40 -2.91 -21.92
C GLU A 55 -1.13 -2.41 -20.67
N THR A 56 -2.40 -2.78 -20.53
CA THR A 56 -3.23 -2.48 -19.35
C THR A 56 -2.62 -3.06 -18.09
N ILE A 57 -2.21 -4.33 -18.11
CA ILE A 57 -1.55 -4.96 -16.96
C ILE A 57 -0.26 -4.19 -16.60
N SER A 58 0.58 -3.87 -17.59
CA SER A 58 1.82 -3.13 -17.36
C SER A 58 1.58 -1.75 -16.75
N LYS A 59 0.61 -1.00 -17.28
CA LYS A 59 0.22 0.32 -16.77
C LYS A 59 -0.28 0.23 -15.33
N ARG A 60 -1.17 -0.72 -15.03
CA ARG A 60 -1.69 -0.93 -13.67
C ARG A 60 -0.59 -1.26 -12.66
N ILE A 61 0.36 -2.13 -13.02
CA ILE A 61 1.51 -2.44 -12.17
C ILE A 61 2.34 -1.18 -11.91
N LEU A 62 2.68 -0.42 -12.96
CA LEU A 62 3.48 0.80 -12.84
C LEU A 62 2.81 1.84 -11.93
N PHE A 63 1.54 2.13 -12.17
CA PHE A 63 0.78 3.07 -11.34
C PHE A 63 0.60 2.56 -9.91
N GLY A 64 0.36 1.26 -9.73
CA GLY A 64 0.25 0.66 -8.40
C GLY A 64 1.52 0.82 -7.57
N TRP A 65 2.69 0.62 -8.18
CA TRP A 65 3.98 0.88 -7.53
C TRP A 65 4.18 2.36 -7.19
N LYS A 66 3.86 3.26 -8.13
CA LYS A 66 3.97 4.70 -7.88
C LYS A 66 3.08 5.14 -6.70
N CYS A 67 1.82 4.72 -6.68
CA CYS A 67 0.92 5.02 -5.58
C CYS A 67 1.41 4.43 -4.25
N LEU A 68 1.97 3.20 -4.27
CA LEU A 68 2.51 2.59 -3.07
C LEU A 68 3.73 3.36 -2.53
N GLN A 69 4.63 3.82 -3.40
CA GLN A 69 5.77 4.66 -3.03
C GLN A 69 5.32 5.96 -2.36
N GLU A 70 4.38 6.68 -2.97
CA GLU A 70 3.84 7.92 -2.40
C GLU A 70 3.20 7.70 -1.01
N VAL A 71 2.55 6.55 -0.81
CA VAL A 71 1.97 6.19 0.50
C VAL A 71 3.07 5.87 1.51
N GLN A 72 4.11 5.12 1.11
CA GLN A 72 5.23 4.79 1.99
C GLN A 72 5.99 6.05 2.43
N GLU A 73 6.26 6.97 1.51
CA GLU A 73 6.89 8.26 1.80
C GLU A 73 6.10 9.05 2.85
N LYS A 74 4.79 9.21 2.64
CA LYS A 74 3.92 9.93 3.60
C LYS A 74 3.86 9.26 4.97
N VAL A 75 3.86 7.92 5.02
CA VAL A 75 3.87 7.19 6.29
C VAL A 75 5.20 7.40 7.02
N MET A 76 6.32 7.38 6.30
CA MET A 76 7.63 7.64 6.88
C MET A 76 7.76 9.07 7.39
N GLU A 77 7.36 10.07 6.60
CA GLU A 77 7.34 11.48 7.01
C GLU A 77 6.56 11.68 8.31
N LYS A 78 5.36 11.08 8.40
CA LYS A 78 4.55 11.15 9.62
C LYS A 78 5.21 10.46 10.80
N HIS A 79 5.84 9.30 10.59
CA HIS A 79 6.54 8.59 11.65
C HIS A 79 7.75 9.40 12.17
N GLU A 80 8.48 10.06 11.28
CA GLU A 80 9.61 10.94 11.65
C GLU A 80 9.13 12.19 12.41
N GLU A 81 8.05 12.84 11.97
CA GLU A 81 7.42 13.97 12.68
C GLU A 81 7.03 13.58 14.10
N LEU A 82 6.36 12.43 14.29
CA LEU A 82 5.97 11.94 15.61
C LEU A 82 7.19 11.64 16.49
N SER A 83 8.24 11.03 15.94
CA SER A 83 9.47 10.73 16.69
C SER A 83 10.18 12.01 17.15
N ASN A 84 10.34 12.99 16.26
CA ASN A 84 11.00 14.26 16.56
C ASN A 84 10.24 15.06 17.63
N ASN A 85 8.89 15.05 17.59
CA ASN A 85 8.08 15.71 18.61
C ASN A 85 8.27 15.08 20.00
N LEU A 86 8.32 13.74 20.08
CA LEU A 86 8.58 13.03 21.34
C LEU A 86 9.96 13.36 21.94
N ASP A 87 10.97 13.61 21.11
CA ASP A 87 12.31 13.97 21.57
C ASP A 87 12.42 15.43 22.05
N ASN A 88 11.62 16.34 21.47
CA ASN A 88 11.54 17.73 21.92
C ASN A 88 10.80 17.86 23.25
N ASP A 89 9.73 17.08 23.47
CA ASP A 89 8.99 17.07 24.74
C ASP A 89 9.82 16.52 25.90
N LYS A 90 10.77 15.60 25.66
CA LYS A 90 11.70 15.08 26.68
C LYS A 90 12.81 16.06 27.08
N LYS A 91 13.10 17.06 26.23
CA LYS A 91 14.14 18.07 26.47
C LYS A 91 13.62 19.34 27.16
N LYS A 92 12.31 19.44 27.36
CA LYS A 92 11.64 20.55 28.04
C LYS A 92 11.31 20.19 29.49
#